data_AF-A0A351Y4T6-F1
#
_entry.id   AF-A0A351Y4T6-F1
#
_cell.length_a   1.000
_cell.length_b   1.000
_cell.length_c   1.000
_cell.angle_alpha   90.00
_cell.angle_beta   90.00
_cell.angle_gamma   90.00
#
_symmetry.space_group_name_H-M   'P 1'
#
loop_
_entity.id
_entity.type
_entity.pdbx_description
1 polymer ?
#
loop_
_entity_poly.entity_id
_entity_poly.type
_entity_poly.pdbx_seq_one_letter_code
_entity_poly.pdbx_strand_id
1 'polypeptide(L)' 'MNAAIKSALKQLNIPKHKVVIVSGIGCSGKTSQYIDSYGAETLHGRAVPFATGIKLANPDLTVIIYGGD' A
#
# COMPACT_ATOMS: atom_id res chain seq x y z
N MET A 1 -6.25 -0.18 11.73
CA MET A 1 -5.20 -0.72 10.84
C MET A 1 -4.02 0.22 10.61
N ASN A 2 -4.24 1.49 10.24
CA ASN A 2 -3.15 2.41 9.84
C ASN A 2 -2.03 2.57 10.88
N ALA A 3 -2.38 2.65 12.16
CA ALA A 3 -1.40 2.70 13.25
C ALA A 3 -0.54 1.44 13.32
N ALA A 4 -1.13 0.26 13.07
CA ALA A 4 -0.42 -1.01 13.06
C ALA A 4 0.56 -1.10 11.88
N ILE A 5 0.14 -0.66 10.68
CA ILE A 5 1.02 -0.63 9.50
C ILE A 5 2.21 0.32 9.75
N LYS A 6 1.95 1.54 10.27
CA LYS A 6 3.02 2.50 10.62
C LYS A 6 3.99 1.92 11.65
N SER A 7 3.48 1.24 12.68
CA SER A 7 4.31 0.59 13.70
C SER A 7 5.16 -0.52 13.11
N ALA A 8 4.58 -1.40 12.29
CA ALA A 8 5.29 -2.50 11.64
C ALA A 8 6.41 -2.00 10.72
N LEU A 9 6.13 -0.99 9.87
CA LEU A 9 7.14 -0.39 8.99
C LEU A 9 8.31 0.21 9.78
N LYS A 10 8.01 0.85 10.92
CA LYS A 10 9.04 1.39 11.82
C LYS A 10 9.86 0.28 12.48
N GLN A 11 9.22 -0.77 13.00
CA GLN A 11 9.91 -1.90 13.64
C GLN A 11 10.82 -2.66 12.67
N LEU A 12 10.40 -2.79 11.41
CA LEU A 12 11.16 -3.42 10.35
C LEU A 12 12.21 -2.49 9.70
N ASN A 13 12.30 -1.23 10.13
CA ASN A 13 13.18 -0.21 9.55
C ASN A 13 13.07 -0.08 8.02
N ILE A 14 11.86 -0.26 7.47
CA ILE A 14 11.65 -0.13 6.02
C ILE A 14 11.55 1.37 5.69
N PRO A 15 12.44 1.91 4.83
CA PRO A 15 12.41 3.32 4.49
C PRO A 15 11.17 3.64 3.66
N LYS A 16 10.58 4.82 3.89
CA LYS A 16 9.31 5.26 3.26
C LYS A 16 9.32 5.16 1.73
N HIS A 17 10.46 5.49 1.10
CA HIS A 17 10.65 5.43 -0.36
C HIS A 17 10.74 4.00 -0.92
N LYS A 18 10.80 2.97 -0.07
CA LYS A 18 10.70 1.56 -0.48
C LYS A 18 9.30 0.97 -0.25
N VAL A 19 8.33 1.76 0.22
CA VAL A 19 6.97 1.30 0.51
C VAL A 19 5.99 1.87 -0.50
N VAL A 20 5.08 1.04 -0.99
CA VAL A 20 3.93 1.44 -1.81
C VAL A 20 2.66 0.88 -1.19
N ILE A 21 1.72 1.77 -0.85
CA ILE A 21 0.38 1.39 -0.39
C ILE A 21 -0.59 1.44 -1.57
N VAL A 22 -1.19 0.31 -1.92
CA VAL A 22 -2.17 0.20 -3.00
C VAL A 22 -3.54 -0.05 -2.40
N SER A 23 -4.51 0.80 -2.73
CA SER A 23 -5.88 0.69 -2.24
C SER A 23 -6.89 0.65 -3.39
N GLY A 24 -8.09 0.13 -3.11
CA GLY A 24 -9.24 0.21 -4.02
C GLY A 24 -10.20 1.34 -3.62
N ILE A 25 -11.42 1.32 -4.16
CA ILE A 25 -12.48 2.26 -3.81
C ILE A 25 -13.28 1.75 -2.60
N GLY A 26 -13.49 2.59 -1.60
CA GLY A 26 -14.29 2.32 -0.40
C GLY A 26 -13.84 3.14 0.81
N CYS A 27 -14.44 2.90 1.99
CA CYS A 27 -13.99 3.52 3.26
C CYS A 27 -12.52 3.16 3.58
N SER A 28 -12.08 1.98 3.14
CA SER A 28 -10.70 1.51 3.22
C SER A 28 -9.79 2.16 2.17
N GLY A 29 -10.33 2.74 1.10
CA GLY A 29 -9.57 3.31 -0.03
C GLY A 29 -8.62 4.43 0.35
N LYS A 30 -8.96 5.21 1.38
CA LYS A 30 -8.18 6.38 1.81
C LYS A 30 -6.88 6.05 2.54
N THR A 31 -6.60 4.78 2.83
CA THR A 31 -5.39 4.37 3.58
C THR A 31 -4.09 4.78 2.89
N SER A 32 -4.05 4.79 1.55
CA SER A 32 -2.92 5.29 0.77
C SER A 32 -2.61 6.78 1.04
N GLN A 33 -3.58 7.55 1.51
CA GLN A 33 -3.43 8.98 1.85
C GLN A 33 -2.99 9.19 3.31
N TYR A 34 -3.10 8.16 4.16
CA TYR A 34 -2.83 8.24 5.59
C TYR A 34 -1.45 7.74 6.00
N ILE A 35 -0.72 7.09 5.09
CA ILE A 35 0.62 6.55 5.31
C ILE A 35 1.60 7.35 4.45
N ASP A 36 2.64 7.87 5.09
CA ASP A 36 3.67 8.68 4.44
C ASP A 36 4.65 7.77 3.67
N SER A 37 4.26 7.42 2.46
CA SER A 37 5.00 6.60 1.48
C SER A 37 4.45 6.87 0.08
N TYR A 38 4.90 6.13 -0.93
CA TYR A 38 4.17 6.08 -2.19
C TYR A 38 2.78 5.46 -1.98
N GLY A 39 1.78 5.98 -2.68
CA GLY A 39 0.39 5.57 -2.56
C GLY A 39 -0.30 5.54 -3.92
N ALA A 40 -1.14 4.53 -4.15
CA ALA A 40 -1.98 4.40 -5.33
C ALA A 40 -3.40 4.01 -4.93
N GLU A 41 -4.36 4.91 -5.16
CA GLU A 41 -5.78 4.60 -5.10
C GLU A 41 -6.23 4.14 -6.50
N THR A 42 -6.67 2.89 -6.59
CA THR A 42 -6.96 2.20 -7.85
C THR A 42 -8.46 2.01 -8.04
N LEU A 43 -8.86 1.32 -9.10
CA LEU A 43 -10.26 1.02 -9.36
C LEU A 43 -10.82 -0.01 -8.37
N HIS A 44 -12.14 0.03 -8.18
CA HIS A 44 -12.85 -0.92 -7.32
C HIS A 44 -12.55 -2.37 -7.74
N GLY A 45 -12.11 -3.20 -6.78
CA GLY A 45 -11.71 -4.58 -7.03
C GLY A 45 -10.41 -4.78 -7.84
N ARG A 46 -9.64 -3.73 -8.15
CA ARG A 46 -8.43 -3.81 -9.00
C ARG A 46 -7.10 -3.54 -8.28
N ALA A 47 -7.11 -3.42 -6.96
CA ALA A 47 -5.89 -3.18 -6.18
C ALA A 47 -4.85 -4.31 -6.33
N VAL A 48 -5.29 -5.58 -6.35
CA VAL A 48 -4.41 -6.75 -6.51
C VAL A 48 -3.67 -6.75 -7.86
N PRO A 49 -4.33 -6.76 -9.03
CA PRO A 49 -3.61 -6.77 -10.30
C PRO A 49 -2.72 -5.54 -10.50
N PHE A 50 -3.12 -4.38 -9.98
CA PHE A 50 -2.29 -3.18 -10.02
C PHE A 50 -1.01 -3.35 -9.18
N ALA A 51 -1.14 -3.81 -7.94
CA ALA A 51 -0.02 -4.08 -7.04
C ALA A 51 0.92 -5.17 -7.58
N THR A 52 0.39 -6.20 -8.25
CA THR A 52 1.19 -7.20 -8.95
C THR A 52 2.10 -6.55 -9.99
N GLY A 53 1.57 -5.65 -10.82
CA GLY A 53 2.36 -4.90 -11.80
C GLY A 53 3.49 -4.10 -11.16
N ILE A 54 3.22 -3.40 -10.05
CA ILE A 54 4.24 -2.64 -9.30
C ILE A 54 5.35 -3.58 -8.82
N LYS A 55 4.98 -4.71 -8.21
CA LYS A 55 5.96 -5.65 -7.64
C LYS A 55 6.80 -6.32 -8.72
N LEU A 56 6.22 -6.62 -9.89
CA LEU A 56 6.95 -7.16 -11.03
C LEU A 56 7.91 -6.13 -11.64
N ALA A 57 7.48 -4.87 -11.74
CA ALA A 57 8.30 -3.79 -12.29
C ALA A 57 9.47 -3.40 -11.37
N ASN A 58 9.26 -3.46 -10.05
CA ASN A 58 10.31 -3.20 -9.06
C ASN A 58 10.21 -4.17 -7.87
N PRO A 59 10.92 -5.31 -7.93
CA PRO A 59 10.92 -6.33 -6.88
C PRO A 59 11.48 -5.86 -5.53
N ASP A 60 12.22 -4.75 -5.47
CA ASP A 60 12.78 -4.25 -4.21
C ASP A 60 11.77 -3.45 -3.38
N LEU A 61 10.61 -3.11 -3.95
CA LEU A 61 9.56 -2.39 -3.23
C LEU A 61 8.76 -3.33 -2.31
N THR A 62 8.47 -2.83 -1.12
CA THR A 62 7.47 -3.40 -0.21
C THR A 62 6.10 -2.89 -0.65
N VAL A 63 5.34 -3.75 -1.32
CA VAL A 63 3.99 -3.41 -1.83
C VAL A 63 2.95 -3.98 -0.87
N ILE A 64 2.08 -3.11 -0.34
CA ILE A 64 1.03 -3.48 0.62
C ILE A 64 -0.31 -3.12 0.00
N ILE A 65 -1.19 -4.11 -0.13
CA ILE A 65 -2.56 -3.93 -0.61
C ILE A 65 -3.48 -3.71 0.60
N TYR A 66 -4.35 -2.70 0.52
CA TYR A 66 -5.37 -2.44 1.52
C TYR A 66 -6.74 -2.23 0.86
N GLY A 67 -7.67 -3.14 1.11
CA GLY A 67 -9.02 -3.14 0.57
C GLY A 67 -10.06 -3.39 1.66
N GLY A 68 -11.33 -3.18 1.31
CA GLY A 68 -12.44 -3.70 2.11
C GLY A 68 -12.59 -5.21 1.89
N ASP A 69 -13.64 -5.76 2.48
CA ASP A 69 -14.16 -7.10 2.17
C ASP A 69 -14.70 -7.20 0.73
#